data_AF-A0A924W2X3-F1
#
_entry.id   AF-A0A924W2X3-F1
#
_cell.length_a   1.000
_cell.length_b   1.000
_cell.length_c   1.000
_cell.angle_alpha   90.00
_cell.angle_beta   90.00
_cell.angle_gamma   90.00
#
_symmetry.space_group_name_H-M   'P 1'
#
loop_
_entity.id
_entity.type
_entity.pdbx_description
1 polymer ?
#
loop_
_entity_poly.entity_id
_entity_poly.type
_entity_poly.pdbx_seq_one_letter_code
_entity_poly.pdbx_strand_id
1 'polypeptide(L)' 'RAAVFEYIEMFYNRQRLHAALDYLSPEQFEARRCG' A
#
# COMPACT_ATOMS: atom_id res chain seq x y z
N ARG A 1 13.54 15.95 6.49
CA ARG A 1 13.49 14.47 6.61
C ARG A 1 12.08 13.94 6.88
N ALA A 2 11.27 14.63 7.69
CA ALA A 2 9.85 14.28 7.92
C ALA A 2 9.01 14.17 6.63
N ALA A 3 9.15 15.14 5.70
CA ALA A 3 8.39 15.13 4.44
C ALA A 3 8.57 13.87 3.58
N VAL A 4 9.75 13.23 3.61
CA VAL A 4 9.99 11.97 2.87
C VAL A 4 9.28 10.81 3.57
N PHE A 5 9.30 10.79 4.89
CA PHE A 5 8.61 9.76 5.68
C PHE A 5 7.09 9.88 5.51
N GLU A 6 6.54 11.09 5.61
CA GLU A 6 5.13 11.35 5.34
C GLU A 6 4.73 10.96 3.92
N TYR A 7 5.56 11.26 2.92
CA TYR A 7 5.31 10.84 1.55
C TYR A 7 5.28 9.31 1.41
N ILE A 8 6.21 8.62 2.07
CA ILE A 8 6.29 7.16 2.04
C ILE A 8 5.06 6.52 2.68
N GLU A 9 4.62 7.00 3.85
CA GLU A 9 3.47 6.43 4.58
C GLU A 9 2.13 6.80 3.95
N MET A 10 1.92 8.08 3.65
CA MET A 10 0.62 8.57 3.19
C MET A 10 0.34 8.25 1.72
N PHE A 11 1.37 8.11 0.89
CA PHE A 11 1.18 7.98 -0.57
C PHE A 11 1.84 6.72 -1.14
N TYR A 12 3.15 6.55 -0.96
CA TYR A 12 3.88 5.48 -1.63
C TYR A 12 3.43 4.08 -1.18
N ASN A 13 3.38 3.82 0.12
CA ASN A 13 3.01 2.50 0.65
C ASN A 13 1.55 2.12 0.33
N ARG A 14 0.66 3.10 0.14
CA ARG A 14 -0.74 2.86 -0.25
C ARG A 14 -0.88 2.38 -1.69
N GLN A 15 0.00 2.82 -2.58
CA GLN A 15 -0.05 2.49 -4.01
C GLN A 15 0.93 1.39 -4.40
N ARG A 16 1.86 1.03 -3.52
CA ARG A 16 2.88 0.03 -3.79
C ARG A 16 2.23 -1.33 -4.00
N LEU A 17 2.53 -1.94 -5.16
CA LEU A 17 2.13 -3.30 -5.44
C LEU A 17 3.10 -4.27 -4.78
N HIS A 18 2.55 -5.29 -4.12
CA HIS A 18 3.34 -6.32 -3.47
C HIS A 18 3.20 -7.63 -4.23
N ALA A 19 4.30 -8.18 -4.73
CA ALA A 19 4.30 -9.46 -5.44
C ALA A 19 3.75 -10.61 -4.56
N ALA A 20 3.95 -10.54 -3.24
CA ALA A 20 3.38 -11.48 -2.28
C ALA A 20 1.84 -11.35 -2.12
N LEU A 21 1.26 -10.21 -2.52
CA LEU A 21 -0.19 -9.96 -2.48
C LEU A 21 -0.80 -10.07 -3.89
N ASP A 22 -0.22 -10.87 -4.78
CA ASP A 22 -0.68 -10.99 -6.18
C ASP A 22 -0.71 -9.65 -6.92
N TYR A 23 0.31 -8.82 -6.67
CA TYR A 23 0.41 -7.46 -7.21
C TYR A 23 -0.76 -6.56 -6.84
N LEU A 24 -1.25 -6.69 -5.61
CA LEU A 24 -2.20 -5.77 -5.02
C LEU A 24 -1.51 -4.82 -4.05
N SER A 25 -2.08 -3.63 -3.91
CA SER A 25 -1.80 -2.76 -2.77
C SER A 25 -2.41 -3.33 -1.49
N PRO A 26 -1.92 -2.93 -0.31
CA PRO A 26 -2.49 -3.37 0.97
C PRO A 26 -4.00 -3.08 1.07
N GLU A 27 -4.44 -1.90 0.63
CA GLU A 27 -5.86 -1.48 0.64
C GLU A 27 -6.71 -2.37 -0.29
N GLN A 28 -6.21 -2.69 -1.49
CA GLN A 28 -6.89 -3.60 -2.42
C GLN A 28 -6.93 -5.04 -1.90
N PHE A 29 -5.87 -5.49 -1.24
CA PHE A 29 -5.80 -6.82 -0.65
C PHE A 29 -6.82 -6.97 0.49
N GLU A 30 -6.91 -5.99 1.39
CA GLU A 30 -7.89 -5.96 2.47
C GLU A 30 -9.33 -5.91 1.94
N ALA A 31 -9.59 -5.05 0.93
CA ALA A 31 -10.90 -4.97 0.29
C ALA A 31 -11.33 -6.29 -0.36
N ARG A 32 -10.41 -7.05 -0.96
CA ARG A 32 -10.69 -8.37 -1.52
C ARG A 32 -10.86 -9.46 -0.45
N ARG A 33 -10.18 -9.32 0.69
CA ARG A 33 -10.26 -10.28 1.80
C ARG A 33 -11.56 -10.16 2.59
N CYS A 34 -12.18 -8.97 2.63
CA CYS A 34 -13.41 -8.72 3.36
C CYS A 34 -14.70 -8.92 2.53
N GLY A 35 -14.64 -9.75 1.48
CA GLY A 35 -15.80 -10.23 0.74
C GLY A 35 -16.46 -11.44 1.39
#